data_AF-A0A0A3IPV9-F1
#
_entry.id   AF-A0A0A3IPV9-F1
#
_cell.length_a   1.000
_cell.length_b   1.000
_cell.length_c   1.000
_cell.angle_alpha   90.00
_cell.angle_beta   90.00
_cell.angle_gamma   90.00
#
_symmetry.space_group_name_H-M   'P 1'
#
loop_
_entity.id
_entity.type
_entity.pdbx_description
1 polymer ?
#
loop_
_entity_poly.entity_id
_entity_poly.type
_entity_poly.pdbx_seq_one_letter_code
_entity_poly.pdbx_strand_id
1 'polypeptide(L)' 'MKFLKGLYVVMSIMVFVNLSSEFILDGEYSAIASWITVMLFLLGTAFFANARFYLSRKED' A
#
# COMPACT_ATOMS: atom_id res chain seq x y z
N MET A 1 -6.13 -16.34 -0.77
CA MET A 1 -5.21 -16.06 -1.91
C MET A 1 -5.44 -14.72 -2.61
N LYS A 2 -6.66 -14.32 -3.01
CA LYS A 2 -6.90 -13.06 -3.76
C LYS A 2 -6.51 -11.78 -3.00
N PHE A 3 -6.79 -11.69 -1.70
CA PHE A 3 -6.40 -10.53 -0.87
C PHE A 3 -4.90 -10.48 -0.56
N LEU A 4 -4.24 -11.65 -0.48
CA LEU A 4 -2.78 -11.72 -0.38
C LEU A 4 -2.14 -11.09 -1.62
N LYS A 5 -2.69 -11.35 -2.83
CA LYS A 5 -2.25 -10.68 -4.06
C LYS A 5 -2.46 -9.16 -3.98
N GLY A 6 -3.58 -8.70 -3.43
CA GLY A 6 -3.84 -7.27 -3.22
C GLY A 6 -2.80 -6.60 -2.30
N LEU A 7 -2.43 -7.26 -1.20
CA LEU A 7 -1.38 -6.79 -0.30
C LEU A 7 -0.02 -6.71 -1.01
N TYR A 8 0.36 -7.74 -1.76
CA TYR A 8 1.60 -7.76 -2.53
C TYR A 8 1.66 -6.68 -3.63
N VAL A 9 0.52 -6.39 -4.26
CA VAL A 9 0.40 -5.29 -5.24
C VAL A 9 0.62 -3.94 -4.56
N VAL A 10 -0.02 -3.69 -3.42
CA VAL A 10 0.15 -2.43 -2.67
C VAL A 10 1.60 -2.26 -2.21
N MET A 11 2.23 -3.33 -1.69
CA MET A 11 3.64 -3.30 -1.31
C MET A 11 4.57 -3.01 -2.49
N SER A 12 4.30 -3.60 -3.66
CA SER A 12 5.09 -3.32 -4.87
C SER A 12 4.97 -1.86 -5.29
N ILE A 13 3.75 -1.29 -5.25
CA ILE A 13 3.52 0.13 -5.58
C ILE A 13 4.28 1.06 -4.64
N MET A 14 4.33 0.78 -3.33
CA MET A 14 5.10 1.58 -2.37
C MET A 14 6.60 1.60 -2.69
N VAL A 15 7.16 0.46 -3.09
CA VAL A 15 8.57 0.37 -3.49
C VAL A 15 8.81 1.18 -4.76
N PHE A 16 7.90 1.13 -5.73
CA PHE A 16 7.97 1.94 -6.94
C PHE A 16 7.90 3.45 -6.67
N VAL A 17 7.03 3.88 -5.75
CA VAL A 17 6.92 5.30 -5.36
C VAL A 17 8.22 5.79 -4.71
N ASN A 18 8.82 4.98 -3.81
CA ASN A 18 10.11 5.33 -3.20
C ASN A 18 11.24 5.38 -4.23
N LEU A 19 11.35 4.36 -5.09
CA LEU A 19 12.37 4.37 -6.14
C LEU A 19 12.20 5.54 -7.09
N SER A 20 10.97 5.84 -7.52
CA SER A 20 10.72 6.98 -8.41
C SER A 20 11.08 8.30 -7.71
N SER A 21 10.83 8.42 -6.42
CA SER A 21 11.20 9.59 -5.64
C SER A 21 12.72 9.80 -5.54
N GLU A 22 13.48 8.74 -5.36
CA GLU A 22 14.93 8.81 -5.22
C GLU A 22 15.61 8.98 -6.58
N PHE A 23 15.22 8.17 -7.57
CA PHE A 23 15.92 8.07 -8.85
C PHE A 23 15.44 9.05 -9.93
N ILE A 24 14.18 9.51 -9.88
CA ILE A 24 13.61 10.40 -10.91
C ILE A 24 13.51 11.84 -10.39
N LEU A 25 13.26 12.01 -9.11
CA LEU A 25 12.96 13.30 -8.48
C LEU A 25 14.13 13.84 -7.62
N ASP A 26 15.28 13.15 -7.64
CA ASP A 26 16.54 13.55 -6.99
C ASP A 26 16.39 13.99 -5.52
N GLY A 27 15.43 13.37 -4.81
CA GLY A 27 15.14 13.66 -3.40
C GLY A 27 14.39 14.96 -3.12
N GLU A 28 14.22 15.90 -4.07
CA GLU A 28 13.49 17.16 -3.87
C GLU A 28 12.02 16.94 -3.46
N TYR A 29 11.42 15.85 -3.96
CA TYR A 29 10.03 15.49 -3.68
C TYR A 29 9.89 14.33 -2.69
N SER A 30 10.96 13.96 -1.97
CA SER A 30 10.98 12.86 -1.01
C SER A 30 9.93 12.99 0.10
N ALA A 31 9.65 14.22 0.53
CA ALA A 31 8.58 14.48 1.49
C ALA A 31 7.19 14.08 0.95
N ILE A 32 6.89 14.44 -0.31
CA ILE A 32 5.59 14.14 -0.94
C ILE A 32 5.46 12.63 -1.19
N ALA A 33 6.53 11.99 -1.68
CA ALA A 33 6.55 10.55 -1.88
C ALA A 33 6.36 9.77 -0.57
N SER A 34 6.93 10.26 0.53
CA SER A 34 6.72 9.69 1.87
C SER A 34 5.25 9.80 2.29
N TRP A 35 4.62 10.97 2.11
CA TRP A 35 3.19 11.15 2.38
C TRP A 35 2.30 10.25 1.52
N ILE A 36 2.61 10.08 0.24
CA ILE A 36 1.91 9.16 -0.67
C ILE A 36 2.08 7.71 -0.20
N THR A 37 3.27 7.32 0.24
CA THR A 37 3.56 5.98 0.76
C THR A 37 2.75 5.69 2.04
N VAL A 38 2.64 6.66 2.94
CA VAL A 38 1.82 6.55 4.16
C VAL A 38 0.34 6.40 3.81
N MET A 39 -0.17 7.19 2.85
CA MET A 39 -1.55 7.04 2.37
C MET A 39 -1.82 5.66 1.79
N LEU A 40 -0.93 5.16 0.94
CA LEU A 40 -0.98 3.80 0.37
C LEU A 40 -0.96 2.73 1.47
N PHE A 41 -0.21 2.97 2.55
CA PHE A 41 -0.09 2.04 3.68
C PHE A 41 -1.38 1.96 4.49
N LEU A 42 -1.97 3.11 4.80
CA LEU A 42 -3.25 3.16 5.50
C LEU A 42 -4.36 2.56 4.65
N LEU A 43 -4.40 2.86 3.34
CA LEU A 43 -5.36 2.26 2.42
C LEU A 43 -5.21 0.74 2.32
N GLY A 44 -3.99 0.24 2.14
CA GLY A 44 -3.70 -1.19 2.08
C GLY A 44 -4.10 -1.91 3.37
N THR A 45 -3.79 -1.32 4.51
CA THR A 45 -4.13 -1.87 5.84
C THR A 45 -5.63 -1.85 6.10
N ALA A 46 -6.32 -0.75 5.75
CA ALA A 46 -7.77 -0.65 5.88
C ALA A 46 -8.50 -1.65 4.97
N PHE A 47 -8.05 -1.78 3.72
CA PHE A 47 -8.59 -2.80 2.80
C PHE A 47 -8.35 -4.21 3.31
N PHE A 48 -7.16 -4.50 3.84
CA PHE A 48 -6.83 -5.81 4.39
C PHE A 48 -7.67 -6.12 5.64
N ALA A 49 -7.81 -5.16 6.56
CA ALA A 49 -8.62 -5.30 7.76
C ALA A 49 -10.10 -5.50 7.42
N ASN A 50 -10.65 -4.73 6.48
CA ASN A 50 -12.02 -4.85 6.02
C ASN A 50 -12.26 -6.19 5.31
N ALA A 51 -11.35 -6.61 4.43
CA ALA A 51 -11.42 -7.92 3.77
C ALA A 51 -11.37 -9.08 4.78
N ARG A 52 -10.54 -8.97 5.82
CA ARG A 52 -10.45 -9.97 6.90
C ARG A 52 -11.73 -10.02 7.72
N PHE A 53 -12.31 -8.87 8.07
CA PHE A 53 -13.56 -8.78 8.80
C PHE A 53 -14.73 -9.36 7.98
N TYR A 54 -14.81 -9.05 6.69
CA TYR A 54 -15.85 -9.56 5.79
C TYR A 54 -15.78 -11.08 5.59
N LEU A 55 -14.57 -11.67 5.60
CA LEU A 55 -14.37 -13.12 5.56
C LEU A 55 -14.74 -13.80 6.88
N SER A 56 -14.38 -13.20 8.02
CA SER A 56 -14.74 -13.73 9.34
C SER A 56 -16.26 -13.79 9.56
N ARG A 57 -17.04 -12.99 8.84
CA ARG A 57 -18.50 -12.94 8.92
C ARG A 57 -19.21 -13.91 7.95
N LYS A 58 -18.45 -14.67 7.16
CA LYS A 58 -18.98 -15.63 6.18
C LYS A 58 -18.82 -17.09 6.64
N GLU A 59 -18.21 -17.29 7.81
CA GLU A 59 -18.07 -18.58 8.51
C GLU A 59 -19.09 -18.77 9.64
N ASP A 60 -20.01 -17.82 9.84
CA ASP A 60 -21.27 -17.98 10.59
C ASP A 60 -22.44 -18.15 9.62
#